data_AF-A0AA40ARR8-F1
#
_entry.id   AF-A0AA40ARR8-F1
#
_cell.length_a   1.000
_cell.length_b   1.000
_cell.length_c   1.000
_cell.angle_alpha   90.00
_cell.angle_beta   90.00
_cell.angle_gamma   90.00
#
_symmetry.space_group_name_H-M   'P 1'
#
loop_
_entity.id
_entity.type
_entity.pdbx_description
1 polymer ?
#
loop_
_entity_poly.entity_id
_entity_poly.type
_entity_poly.pdbx_seq_one_letter_code
_entity_poly.pdbx_strand_id
1 'polypeptide(L)' 'MRLNTILIAAMTMVIGLAAAEVGVCSVQTNECLYNSGRRAPCDGLKCSQDGAKCMSWVGIANAQRTKCN' A
#
# COMPACT_ATOMS: atom_id res chain seq x y z
N MET A 1 12.66 26.48 29.31
CA MET A 1 12.96 25.53 28.22
C MET A 1 11.72 25.43 27.36
N ARG A 2 11.76 25.95 26.13
CA ARG A 2 10.61 25.98 25.22
C ARG A 2 10.43 24.57 24.63
N LEU A 3 9.35 23.87 25.00
CA LEU A 3 8.95 22.66 24.29
C LEU A 3 8.47 23.07 22.89
N ASN A 4 9.29 22.80 21.88
CA ASN A 4 8.89 22.79 20.48
C ASN A 4 8.02 21.55 20.25
N THR A 5 6.70 21.70 20.39
CA THR A 5 5.75 20.67 19.97
C THR A 5 5.70 20.69 18.45
N ILE A 6 6.48 19.80 17.82
CA ILE A 6 6.48 19.62 16.36
C ILE A 6 5.07 19.19 15.94
N LEU A 7 4.44 20.07 15.16
CA LEU A 7 3.13 19.90 14.56
C LEU A 7 3.22 18.82 13.48
N ILE A 8 2.82 17.57 13.78
CA ILE A 8 2.59 16.57 12.72
C ILE A 8 1.18 16.78 12.20
N ALA A 9 1.04 17.69 11.24
CA ALA A 9 -0.16 17.82 10.43
C ALA A 9 -0.28 16.57 9.54
N ALA A 10 -1.05 15.58 9.99
CA ALA A 10 -1.51 14.49 9.13
C ALA A 10 -2.59 15.04 8.18
N MET A 11 -2.17 15.69 7.10
CA MET A 11 -3.03 15.99 5.95
C MET A 11 -3.27 14.71 5.16
N THR A 12 -4.24 13.90 5.59
CA THR A 12 -4.69 12.76 4.80
C THR A 12 -5.73 13.26 3.79
N MET A 13 -5.27 13.69 2.60
CA MET A 13 -6.14 14.09 1.51
C MET A 13 -6.93 12.87 1.02
N VAL A 14 -8.25 12.86 1.26
CA VAL A 14 -9.16 11.87 0.70
C VAL A 14 -9.70 12.42 -0.62
N ILE A 15 -9.08 12.06 -1.73
CA ILE A 15 -9.59 12.30 -3.07
C ILE A 15 -9.94 10.93 -3.66
N GLY A 16 -11.24 10.72 -3.91
CA GLY A 16 -11.73 9.54 -4.61
C GLY A 16 -11.34 9.59 -6.09
N LEU A 17 -10.67 8.54 -6.56
CA LEU A 17 -10.62 8.08 -7.95
C LEU A 17 -9.85 6.75 -7.96
N ALA A 18 -10.50 5.64 -8.33
CA ALA A 18 -9.95 4.28 -8.42
C ALA A 18 -8.92 3.95 -7.32
N ALA A 19 -9.40 3.58 -6.13
CA ALA A 19 -8.58 3.43 -4.93
C ALA A 19 -7.40 2.49 -5.18
N ALA A 20 -6.24 3.09 -5.43
CA ALA A 20 -4.98 2.40 -5.36
C ALA A 20 -4.73 2.15 -3.88
N GLU A 21 -5.27 1.05 -3.35
CA GLU A 21 -5.11 0.69 -1.95
C GLU A 21 -3.60 0.51 -1.73
N VAL A 22 -3.05 1.30 -0.82
CA VAL A 22 -1.66 1.14 -0.38
C VAL A 22 -1.67 0.17 0.78
N GLY A 23 -0.83 -0.86 0.67
CA GLY A 23 -0.67 -1.90 1.67
C GLY A 23 0.79 -2.10 2.04
N VAL A 24 1.01 -3.12 2.85
CA VAL A 24 2.33 -3.64 3.21
C VAL A 24 2.48 -5.04 2.67
N CYS A 25 3.61 -5.35 2.07
CA CYS A 25 3.86 -6.69 1.59
C CYS A 25 4.43 -7.60 2.69
N SER A 26 4.07 -8.89 2.64
CA SER A 26 4.79 -9.94 3.35
C SER A 26 5.65 -10.78 2.41
N VAL A 27 6.93 -10.96 2.74
CA VAL A 27 7.87 -11.76 1.93
C VAL A 27 7.59 -13.25 2.08
N GLN A 28 7.09 -13.66 3.25
CA GLN A 28 6.77 -15.05 3.55
C GLN A 28 5.68 -15.60 2.62
N THR A 29 4.62 -14.82 2.38
CA THR A 29 3.51 -15.22 1.50
C THR A 29 3.56 -14.58 0.11
N ASN A 30 4.44 -13.60 -0.10
CA ASN A 30 4.54 -12.80 -1.31
C ASN A 30 3.21 -12.13 -1.70
N GLU A 31 2.49 -11.63 -0.69
CA GLU A 31 1.20 -10.98 -0.81
C GLU A 31 1.22 -9.58 -0.22
N CYS A 32 0.45 -8.67 -0.82
CA CYS A 32 0.19 -7.35 -0.28
C CYS A 32 -1.02 -7.39 0.65
N LEU A 33 -0.84 -6.96 1.89
CA LEU A 33 -1.88 -6.77 2.90
C LEU A 33 -2.31 -5.29 2.93
N TYR A 34 -3.57 -5.03 2.59
CA TYR A 34 -4.12 -3.68 2.61
C TYR A 34 -4.75 -3.36 3.98
N ASN A 35 -4.92 -2.07 4.29
CA ASN A 35 -5.61 -1.62 5.51
C ASN A 35 -7.07 -2.10 5.59
N SER A 36 -7.69 -2.45 4.46
CA SER A 36 -9.02 -3.07 4.40
C SER A 36 -9.03 -4.54 4.88
N GLY A 37 -7.86 -5.12 5.17
CA GLY A 37 -7.71 -6.54 5.49
C GLY A 37 -7.70 -7.45 4.25
N ARG A 38 -7.84 -6.89 3.05
CA ARG A 38 -7.70 -7.65 1.79
C ARG A 38 -6.24 -8.07 1.60
N ARG A 39 -6.08 -9.22 0.96
CA ARG A 39 -4.80 -9.73 0.49
C ARG A 39 -4.84 -9.87 -1.02
N ALA A 40 -3.80 -9.44 -1.70
CA ALA A 40 -3.63 -9.68 -3.13
C ALA A 40 -2.22 -10.18 -3.44
N PRO A 41 -2.07 -11.16 -4.33
CA PRO A 41 -0.75 -11.63 -4.76
C PRO A 41 -0.03 -10.53 -5.56
N CYS A 42 1.28 -10.43 -5.40
CA CYS A 42 2.08 -9.49 -6.18
C CYS A 42 2.22 -9.98 -7.64
N ASP A 43 2.04 -9.07 -8.60
CA ASP A 43 2.06 -9.37 -10.05
C ASP A 43 3.51 -9.56 -10.54
N GLY A 44 4.10 -10.72 -10.26
CA GLY A 44 5.43 -11.13 -10.75
C GLY A 44 6.64 -10.48 -10.06
N LEU A 45 6.46 -9.37 -9.34
CA LEU A 45 7.49 -8.79 -8.47
C LEU A 45 7.44 -9.46 -7.10
N LYS A 46 8.57 -10.03 -6.67
CA LYS A 46 8.69 -10.51 -5.29
C LYS A 46 8.85 -9.34 -4.34
N CYS A 47 8.30 -9.49 -3.14
CA CYS A 47 8.51 -8.51 -2.09
C CYS A 47 9.95 -8.56 -1.62
N SER A 48 10.60 -7.41 -1.67
CA SER A 48 12.02 -7.27 -1.32
C SER A 48 12.22 -7.38 0.20
N GLN A 49 11.23 -6.95 0.99
CA GLN A 49 11.30 -6.92 2.46
C GLN A 49 9.89 -6.96 3.07
N ASP A 50 9.74 -7.57 4.26
CA ASP A 50 8.48 -7.52 5.02
C ASP A 50 8.20 -6.08 5.44
N GLY A 51 6.97 -5.61 5.18
CA GLY A 51 6.58 -4.22 5.41
C GLY A 51 6.86 -3.29 4.24
N ALA A 52 7.43 -3.78 3.13
CA ALA A 52 7.63 -2.96 1.95
C ALA A 52 6.29 -2.49 1.36
N LYS A 53 6.26 -1.26 0.86
CA LYS A 53 5.02 -0.67 0.34
C LYS A 53 4.57 -1.38 -0.92
N CYS A 54 3.29 -1.69 -0.99
CA CYS A 54 2.64 -2.24 -2.17
C CYS A 54 1.38 -1.45 -2.52
N MET A 55 0.98 -1.50 -3.78
CA MET A 55 -0.13 -0.72 -4.32
C MET A 55 -0.96 -1.61 -5.26
N SER A 56 -2.28 -1.65 -5.05
CA SER A 56 -3.23 -2.25 -6.00
C SER A 56 -3.65 -1.23 -7.05
N TRP A 57 -3.92 -1.64 -8.28
CA TRP A 57 -4.72 -0.85 -9.23
C TRP A 57 -5.52 -1.79 -10.14
N VAL A 58 -6.60 -1.25 -10.71
CA VAL A 58 -7.42 -1.98 -11.69
C VAL A 58 -6.90 -1.64 -13.08
N GLY A 59 -6.40 -2.65 -13.80
CA GLY A 59 -5.93 -2.49 -15.18
C GLY A 59 -7.07 -2.36 -16.19
N ILE A 60 -6.72 -2.09 -17.45
CA ILE A 60 -7.65 -1.86 -18.58
C ILE A 60 -8.60 -3.05 -18.83
N ALA A 61 -8.24 -4.26 -18.36
CA ALA A 61 -9.04 -5.48 -18.47
C ALA A 61 -9.82 -5.84 -17.17
N ASN A 62 -10.01 -4.89 -16.25
CA ASN A 62 -10.57 -5.14 -14.91
C ASN A 62 -9.81 -6.20 -14.08
N ALA A 63 -8.57 -6.50 -14.48
CA ALA A 63 -7.67 -7.33 -13.71
C ALA A 63 -7.06 -6.48 -12.59
N GLN A 64 -7.25 -6.89 -11.33
CA GLN A 64 -6.52 -6.34 -10.20
C GLN A 64 -5.04 -6.71 -10.35
N ARG A 65 -4.19 -5.69 -10.42
CA ARG A 65 -2.74 -5.85 -10.36
C ARG A 65 -2.20 -5.22 -9.10
N THR A 66 -1.18 -5.86 -8.55
CA THR A 66 -0.54 -5.40 -7.33
C THR A 66 0.95 -5.30 -7.57
N LYS A 67 1.48 -4.08 -7.47
CA LYS A 67 2.93 -3.82 -7.50
C LYS A 67 3.44 -3.88 -6.08
N CYS A 68 4.43 -4.72 -5.89
CA CYS A 68 5.19 -4.81 -4.66
C CYS A 68 6.60 -4.30 -4.93
N ASN A 69 7.15 -3.53 -4.01
CA ASN A 69 8.49 -2.94 -4.08
C ASN A 69 9.40 -3.57 -3.02
#